data_AF-A0A6Y2RR66-F1
#
_entry.id   AF-A0A6Y2RR66-F1
#
_cell.length_a   1.000
_cell.length_b   1.000
_cell.length_c   1.000
_cell.angle_alpha   90.00
_cell.angle_beta   90.00
_cell.angle_gamma   90.00
#
_symmetry.space_group_name_H-M   'P 1'
#
loop_
_entity.id
_entity.type
_entity.pdbx_description
1 polymer ?
#
loop_
_entity_poly.entity_id
_entity_poly.type
_entity_poly.pdbx_seq_one_letter_code
_entity_poly.pdbx_strand_id
1 'polypeptide(L)'
;MNETIEKLIASGKEGPWWDFKQTYHQNNAALVHDILCMANVLHDGDRYLIFGVNDEGVITGVPEDGKQLNQANLIDLLRKVSFAEHHCPDIQLHHITLQHKVLAILQIRNVRMKPYYLTQDYIKEGKTVRAGVVYTRQQDANTPVTSCASPGDVMAMWRERFNLDLAPADRIVRLLLDYDNWEYDGISEAYYRLDPDYAIHIGYTEKDIGGQHWWSTISIEQPCHYEYILKYRGLVLERVPIVHYRNEGLQFPFPEMDTLAYPGKRDGFVTDYYADVFYFVKNTLPYNLLSHIRELHSLPGRNSGITMPLTTQTKPPIIELPFMVFENAGEKEEKLKFIQSQLADFCPDGMPDTASMKTDPELRMEVERQFSWWVFNHMR
;
A
#
# COMPACT_ATOMS: atom_id res chain seq x y z
N MET A 1 -3.48 7.05 -13.95
CA MET A 1 -4.62 7.97 -13.70
C MET A 1 -5.26 8.47 -14.99
N ASN A 2 -4.53 9.15 -15.89
CA ASN A 2 -5.11 9.71 -17.13
C ASN A 2 -5.88 8.67 -17.96
N GLU A 3 -5.29 7.50 -18.20
CA GLU A 3 -5.96 6.41 -18.92
C GLU A 3 -7.28 5.97 -18.26
N THR A 4 -7.33 5.94 -16.92
CA THR A 4 -8.56 5.62 -16.17
C THR A 4 -9.62 6.68 -16.45
N ILE A 5 -9.26 7.96 -16.33
CA ILE A 5 -10.20 9.08 -16.54
C ILE A 5 -10.68 9.13 -17.99
N GLU A 6 -9.80 8.91 -18.96
CA GLU A 6 -10.16 8.84 -20.38
C GLU A 6 -11.17 7.71 -20.65
N LYS A 7 -10.94 6.51 -20.07
CA LYS A 7 -11.89 5.39 -20.17
C LYS A 7 -13.24 5.71 -19.54
N LEU A 8 -13.25 6.40 -18.39
CA LEU A 8 -14.49 6.82 -17.73
C LEU A 8 -15.28 7.81 -18.59
N ILE A 9 -14.62 8.84 -19.12
CA ILE A 9 -15.25 9.85 -19.99
C ILE A 9 -15.77 9.20 -21.27
N ALA A 10 -14.96 8.32 -21.87
CA ALA A 10 -15.35 7.57 -23.07
C ALA A 10 -16.57 6.64 -22.87
N SER A 11 -16.91 6.30 -21.62
CA SER A 11 -18.13 5.54 -21.34
C SER A 11 -19.42 6.34 -21.63
N GLY A 12 -19.32 7.67 -21.72
CA GLY A 12 -20.43 8.56 -22.07
C GLY A 12 -21.52 8.68 -21.01
N LYS A 13 -21.30 8.13 -19.80
CA LYS A 13 -22.26 8.20 -18.69
C LYS A 13 -21.57 8.10 -17.34
N GLU A 14 -22.26 8.53 -16.30
CA GLU A 14 -21.85 8.30 -14.92
C GLU A 14 -21.94 6.83 -14.51
N GLY A 15 -21.32 6.49 -13.39
CA GLY A 15 -21.30 5.11 -12.91
C GLY A 15 -21.20 4.97 -11.40
N PRO A 16 -21.03 3.72 -10.94
CA PRO A 16 -21.05 3.37 -9.51
C PRO A 16 -20.00 4.07 -8.65
N TRP A 17 -18.84 4.38 -9.23
CA TRP A 17 -17.68 4.92 -8.51
C TRP A 17 -17.07 6.14 -9.18
N TRP A 18 -17.78 6.75 -10.13
CA TRP A 18 -17.44 8.06 -10.68
C TRP A 18 -18.69 8.88 -10.98
N ASP A 19 -18.54 10.19 -10.92
CA ASP A 19 -19.64 11.15 -11.05
C ASP A 19 -19.11 12.39 -11.78
N PHE A 20 -19.83 12.83 -12.80
CA PHE A 20 -19.44 13.96 -13.64
C PHE A 20 -20.03 15.24 -13.07
N LYS A 21 -19.27 16.33 -13.19
CA LYS A 21 -19.70 17.66 -12.76
C LYS A 21 -19.24 18.67 -13.79
N GLN A 22 -20.16 19.38 -14.41
CA GLN A 22 -19.79 20.38 -15.42
C GLN A 22 -18.96 21.51 -14.83
N THR A 23 -19.27 21.95 -13.61
CA THR A 23 -18.57 23.03 -12.91
C THR A 23 -18.36 22.68 -11.43
N TYR A 24 -17.53 23.46 -10.73
CA TYR A 24 -17.37 23.33 -9.29
C TYR A 24 -18.68 23.60 -8.53
N HIS A 25 -18.86 22.90 -7.41
CA HIS A 25 -19.98 23.18 -6.51
C HIS A 25 -19.90 24.63 -5.99
N GLN A 26 -20.99 25.37 -6.14
CA GLN A 26 -21.11 26.70 -5.52
C GLN A 26 -21.40 26.61 -4.02
N ASN A 27 -22.04 25.52 -3.58
CA ASN A 27 -22.40 25.27 -2.19
C ASN A 27 -21.53 24.15 -1.58
N ASN A 28 -20.76 24.48 -0.54
CA ASN A 28 -19.89 23.53 0.15
C ASN A 28 -20.64 22.35 0.79
N ALA A 29 -21.89 22.51 1.25
CA ALA A 29 -22.68 21.39 1.76
C ALA A 29 -23.08 20.41 0.65
N ALA A 30 -23.20 20.87 -0.61
CA ALA A 30 -23.40 19.97 -1.73
C ALA A 30 -22.14 19.14 -2.03
N LEU A 31 -20.97 19.79 -2.03
CA LEU A 31 -19.69 19.09 -2.20
C LEU A 31 -19.43 18.07 -1.08
N VAL A 32 -19.65 18.45 0.18
CA VAL A 32 -19.49 17.54 1.33
C VAL A 32 -20.43 16.33 1.22
N HIS A 33 -21.67 16.55 0.80
CA HIS A 33 -22.62 15.47 0.56
C HIS A 33 -22.13 14.50 -0.53
N ASP A 34 -21.66 15.01 -1.67
CA ASP A 34 -21.19 14.17 -2.77
C ASP A 34 -19.91 13.42 -2.38
N ILE A 35 -19.00 14.04 -1.63
CA ILE A 35 -17.83 13.37 -1.03
C ILE A 35 -18.26 12.24 -0.10
N LEU A 36 -19.25 12.46 0.79
CA LEU A 36 -19.75 11.42 1.70
C LEU A 36 -20.37 10.26 0.92
N CYS A 37 -21.21 10.54 -0.08
CA CYS A 37 -21.80 9.53 -0.94
C CYS A 37 -20.73 8.68 -1.63
N MET A 38 -19.73 9.32 -2.24
CA MET A 38 -18.65 8.66 -2.97
C MET A 38 -17.70 7.89 -2.05
N ALA A 39 -17.37 8.43 -0.89
CA ALA A 39 -16.50 7.78 0.09
C ALA A 39 -17.13 6.48 0.65
N ASN A 40 -18.46 6.44 0.75
CA ASN A 40 -19.22 5.31 1.25
C ASN A 40 -19.69 4.31 0.18
N VAL A 41 -19.24 4.43 -1.08
CA VAL A 41 -19.57 3.44 -2.11
C VAL A 41 -18.96 2.08 -1.77
N LEU A 42 -19.74 1.02 -1.92
CA LEU A 42 -19.25 -0.36 -1.85
C LEU A 42 -18.55 -0.74 -3.17
N HIS A 43 -17.31 -0.27 -3.33
CA HIS A 43 -16.48 -0.53 -4.50
C HIS A 43 -15.03 -0.79 -4.06
N ASP A 44 -14.40 -1.82 -4.61
CA ASP A 44 -12.98 -2.09 -4.37
C ASP A 44 -12.10 -1.33 -5.38
N GLY A 45 -11.89 -0.04 -5.09
CA GLY A 45 -11.16 0.88 -5.95
C GLY A 45 -11.43 2.35 -5.60
N ASP A 46 -10.54 3.22 -6.04
CA ASP A 46 -10.67 4.66 -5.84
C ASP A 46 -11.90 5.20 -6.56
N ARG A 47 -12.44 6.32 -6.05
CA ARG A 47 -13.64 6.97 -6.59
C ARG A 47 -13.31 8.36 -7.09
N TYR A 48 -14.08 8.84 -8.06
CA TYR A 48 -13.74 10.08 -8.77
C TYR A 48 -14.94 11.01 -8.90
N LEU A 49 -14.77 12.24 -8.43
CA LEU A 49 -15.60 13.37 -8.85
C LEU A 49 -14.83 14.12 -9.94
N ILE A 50 -15.36 14.13 -11.16
CA ILE A 50 -14.65 14.62 -12.35
C ILE A 50 -15.30 15.93 -12.79
N PHE A 51 -14.61 17.04 -12.54
CA PHE A 51 -15.08 18.39 -12.88
C PHE A 51 -14.65 18.81 -14.28
N GLY A 52 -15.52 19.55 -14.97
CA GLY A 52 -15.32 19.98 -16.36
C GLY A 52 -15.86 19.00 -17.41
N VAL A 53 -16.76 18.09 -17.00
CA VAL A 53 -17.43 17.11 -17.86
C VAL A 53 -18.92 17.16 -17.56
N ASN A 54 -19.78 17.19 -18.58
CA ASN A 54 -21.22 17.16 -18.38
C ASN A 54 -21.74 15.72 -18.22
N ASP A 55 -23.03 15.57 -17.95
CA ASP A 55 -23.67 14.27 -17.65
C ASP A 55 -23.61 13.29 -18.84
N GLU A 56 -23.47 13.80 -20.08
CA GLU A 56 -23.27 13.00 -21.30
C GLU A 56 -21.80 12.65 -21.61
N GLY A 57 -20.86 12.98 -20.71
CA GLY A 57 -19.43 12.70 -20.89
C GLY A 57 -18.71 13.67 -21.84
N VAL A 58 -19.32 14.82 -22.17
CA VAL A 58 -18.70 15.85 -23.01
C VAL A 58 -17.75 16.71 -22.18
N ILE A 59 -16.50 16.80 -22.64
CA ILE A 59 -15.46 17.62 -22.01
C ILE A 59 -15.78 19.10 -22.24
N THR A 60 -16.16 19.79 -21.17
CA THR A 60 -16.47 21.23 -21.16
C THR A 60 -15.32 22.07 -20.63
N GLY A 61 -14.49 21.50 -19.75
CA GLY A 61 -13.40 22.18 -19.05
C GLY A 61 -13.89 22.88 -17.79
N VAL A 62 -13.02 23.00 -16.78
CA VAL A 62 -13.32 23.83 -15.61
C VAL A 62 -13.07 25.31 -15.91
N PRO A 63 -13.87 26.24 -15.34
CA PRO A 63 -13.64 27.68 -15.51
C PRO A 63 -12.25 28.12 -15.00
N GLU A 64 -11.63 29.07 -15.69
CA GLU A 64 -10.34 29.68 -15.30
C GLU A 64 -10.49 30.74 -14.19
N ASP A 65 -11.72 31.15 -13.84
CA ASP A 65 -11.96 32.20 -12.85
C ASP A 65 -11.76 31.74 -11.40
N GLY A 66 -11.46 32.71 -10.52
CA GLY A 66 -10.82 32.54 -9.20
C GLY A 66 -11.53 31.74 -8.11
N LYS A 67 -12.53 30.92 -8.44
CA LYS A 67 -13.10 29.86 -7.58
C LYS A 67 -12.49 28.49 -7.86
N GLN A 68 -11.24 28.45 -8.32
CA GLN A 68 -10.52 27.21 -8.59
C GLN A 68 -10.48 26.34 -7.32
N LEU A 69 -11.00 25.12 -7.45
CA LEU A 69 -10.81 24.10 -6.41
C LEU A 69 -9.30 23.85 -6.30
N ASN A 70 -8.76 23.96 -5.08
CA ASN A 70 -7.38 23.57 -4.82
C ASN A 70 -7.32 22.67 -3.59
N GLN A 71 -6.24 21.89 -3.48
CA GLN A 71 -6.07 20.89 -2.41
C GLN A 71 -6.18 21.52 -1.01
N ALA A 72 -5.56 22.67 -0.79
CA ALA A 72 -5.56 23.33 0.53
C ALA A 72 -6.97 23.75 0.96
N ASN A 73 -7.73 24.38 0.06
CA ASN A 73 -9.10 24.80 0.31
C ASN A 73 -10.03 23.61 0.59
N LEU A 74 -9.84 22.49 -0.11
CA LEU A 74 -10.58 21.25 0.14
C LEU A 74 -10.25 20.65 1.51
N ILE A 75 -8.97 20.56 1.86
CA ILE A 75 -8.55 20.07 3.18
C ILE A 75 -9.11 20.97 4.29
N ASP A 76 -9.03 22.28 4.13
CA ASP A 76 -9.55 23.24 5.11
C ASP A 76 -11.08 23.20 5.22
N LEU A 77 -11.78 22.90 4.12
CA LEU A 77 -13.21 22.63 4.14
C LEU A 77 -13.51 21.37 4.97
N LEU A 78 -12.87 20.24 4.64
CA LEU A 78 -13.14 18.96 5.32
C LEU A 78 -12.76 18.99 6.81
N ARG A 79 -11.68 19.70 7.18
CA ARG A 79 -11.29 19.90 8.60
C ARG A 79 -12.34 20.64 9.42
N LYS A 80 -13.13 21.53 8.79
CA LYS A 80 -14.22 22.28 9.46
C LYS A 80 -15.51 21.46 9.59
N VAL A 81 -15.60 20.34 8.89
CA VAL A 81 -16.74 19.43 8.94
C VAL A 81 -16.51 18.42 10.07
N SER A 82 -17.50 18.26 10.94
CA SER A 82 -17.40 17.41 12.12
C SER A 82 -17.56 15.92 11.78
N PHE A 83 -16.61 15.32 11.07
CA PHE A 83 -16.59 13.88 10.78
C PHE A 83 -16.50 13.04 12.06
N ALA A 84 -17.16 11.88 12.07
CA ALA A 84 -17.03 10.92 13.16
C ALA A 84 -15.58 10.48 13.36
N GLU A 85 -15.18 10.32 14.62
CA GLU A 85 -13.82 9.92 15.03
C GLU A 85 -12.71 10.84 14.48
N HIS A 86 -13.07 12.08 14.11
CA HIS A 86 -12.18 13.02 13.42
C HIS A 86 -11.55 12.47 12.13
N HIS A 87 -12.22 11.49 11.50
CA HIS A 87 -11.68 10.79 10.34
C HIS A 87 -12.47 11.17 9.08
N CYS A 88 -11.91 12.07 8.27
CA CYS A 88 -12.46 12.45 6.97
C CYS A 88 -11.93 11.52 5.85
N PRO A 89 -12.66 11.39 4.73
CA PRO A 89 -12.17 10.66 3.56
C PRO A 89 -10.82 11.19 3.06
N ASP A 90 -9.89 10.29 2.72
CA ASP A 90 -8.61 10.63 2.09
C ASP A 90 -8.84 11.06 0.64
N ILE A 91 -8.50 12.31 0.31
CA ILE A 91 -8.78 12.94 -0.96
C ILE A 91 -7.53 13.54 -1.61
N GLN A 92 -7.44 13.42 -2.93
CA GLN A 92 -6.42 14.06 -3.75
C GLN A 92 -7.04 14.75 -4.95
N LEU A 93 -6.70 16.03 -5.14
CA LEU A 93 -7.12 16.80 -6.29
C LEU A 93 -6.01 16.84 -7.33
N HIS A 94 -6.34 16.38 -8.54
CA HIS A 94 -5.44 16.41 -9.68
C HIS A 94 -5.99 17.33 -10.76
N HIS A 95 -5.10 17.96 -11.53
CA HIS A 95 -5.47 18.69 -12.73
C HIS A 95 -4.87 17.98 -13.94
N ILE A 96 -5.71 17.65 -14.91
CA ILE A 96 -5.28 17.02 -16.16
C ILE A 96 -5.76 17.85 -17.34
N THR A 97 -5.05 17.79 -18.47
CA THR A 97 -5.45 18.47 -19.70
C THR A 97 -5.85 17.43 -20.74
N LEU A 98 -7.12 17.45 -21.16
CA LEU A 98 -7.68 16.60 -22.21
C LEU A 98 -8.37 17.49 -23.25
N GLN A 99 -8.16 17.23 -24.53
CA GLN A 99 -8.74 18.02 -25.64
C GLN A 99 -8.52 19.55 -25.46
N HIS A 100 -7.32 19.95 -25.03
CA HIS A 100 -6.94 21.34 -24.72
C HIS A 100 -7.77 22.02 -23.63
N LYS A 101 -8.51 21.25 -22.82
CA LYS A 101 -9.30 21.73 -21.69
C LYS A 101 -8.76 21.16 -20.39
N VAL A 102 -8.72 21.99 -19.36
CA VAL A 102 -8.32 21.56 -18.01
C VAL A 102 -9.53 20.90 -17.34
N LEU A 103 -9.29 19.73 -16.74
CA LEU A 103 -10.23 19.04 -15.87
C LEU A 103 -9.65 19.00 -14.46
N ALA A 104 -10.51 19.08 -13.45
CA ALA A 104 -10.14 18.84 -12.06
C ALA A 104 -10.71 17.50 -11.59
N ILE A 105 -9.85 16.63 -11.09
CA ILE A 105 -10.18 15.26 -10.70
C ILE A 105 -10.02 15.14 -9.20
N LEU A 106 -11.14 15.10 -8.48
CA LEU A 106 -11.13 14.81 -7.05
C LEU A 106 -11.20 13.29 -6.86
N GLN A 107 -10.04 12.69 -6.60
CA GLN A 107 -9.88 11.29 -6.25
C GLN A 107 -10.17 11.11 -4.75
N ILE A 108 -11.02 10.16 -4.41
CA ILE A 108 -11.28 9.70 -3.04
C ILE A 108 -10.69 8.30 -2.92
N ARG A 109 -9.68 8.13 -2.06
CA ARG A 109 -8.96 6.87 -1.95
C ARG A 109 -9.82 5.75 -1.36
N ASN A 110 -9.61 4.54 -1.85
CA ASN A 110 -10.26 3.36 -1.28
C ASN A 110 -9.60 2.94 0.03
N VAL A 111 -10.20 3.36 1.14
CA VAL A 111 -9.78 2.97 2.48
C VAL A 111 -10.95 2.27 3.18
N ARG A 112 -10.64 1.17 3.89
CA ARG A 112 -11.59 0.35 4.68
C ARG A 112 -12.00 1.04 5.98
N MET A 113 -12.54 2.26 5.87
CA MET A 113 -12.92 3.11 7.00
C MET A 113 -14.38 3.57 6.95
N LYS A 114 -15.13 3.07 5.96
CA LYS A 114 -16.58 3.27 5.86
C LYS A 114 -17.30 2.67 7.07
N PRO A 115 -18.44 3.20 7.52
CA PRO A 115 -19.10 4.39 6.98
C PRO A 115 -18.45 5.68 7.48
N TYR A 116 -18.33 6.64 6.56
CA TYR A 116 -18.09 8.06 6.88
C TYR A 116 -19.42 8.75 7.13
N TYR A 117 -19.54 9.48 8.23
CA TYR A 117 -20.72 10.26 8.59
C TYR A 117 -20.33 11.43 9.50
N LEU A 118 -21.26 12.35 9.69
CA LEU A 118 -21.03 13.56 10.49
C LEU A 118 -21.54 13.38 11.93
N THR A 119 -20.90 14.04 12.89
CA THR A 119 -21.34 14.12 14.29
C THR A 119 -22.12 15.39 14.59
N GLN A 120 -22.08 16.37 13.68
CA GLN A 120 -22.86 17.60 13.74
C GLN A 120 -23.39 17.94 12.35
N ASP A 121 -24.56 18.56 12.30
CA ASP A 121 -25.15 19.02 11.05
C ASP A 121 -24.22 20.03 10.37
N TYR A 122 -23.94 19.82 9.08
CA TYR A 122 -23.20 20.77 8.27
C TYR A 122 -24.16 21.54 7.36
N ILE A 123 -24.36 22.82 7.66
CA ILE A 123 -25.37 23.68 7.02
C ILE A 123 -24.66 24.78 6.22
N LYS A 124 -24.96 24.85 4.92
CA LYS A 124 -24.52 25.96 4.04
C LYS A 124 -25.61 26.31 3.04
N GLU A 125 -25.94 27.60 2.96
CA GLU A 125 -26.84 28.16 1.94
C GLU A 125 -28.15 27.36 1.78
N GLY A 126 -28.77 27.01 2.91
CA GLY A 126 -30.05 26.27 2.95
C GLY A 126 -29.95 24.75 2.74
N LYS A 127 -28.77 24.20 2.42
CA LYS A 127 -28.54 22.75 2.35
C LYS A 127 -27.93 22.24 3.66
N THR A 128 -28.52 21.18 4.20
CA THR A 128 -28.08 20.52 5.44
C THR A 128 -27.65 19.09 5.15
N VAL A 129 -26.39 18.77 5.48
CA VAL A 129 -25.91 17.39 5.60
C VAL A 129 -26.07 17.00 7.06
N ARG A 130 -26.90 15.99 7.33
CA ARG A 130 -27.34 15.67 8.69
C ARG A 130 -26.32 14.83 9.45
N ALA A 131 -26.19 15.10 10.75
CA ALA A 131 -25.43 14.28 11.67
C ALA A 131 -26.03 12.87 11.79
N GLY A 132 -25.18 11.86 11.97
CA GLY A 132 -25.55 10.46 12.17
C GLY A 132 -26.10 9.77 10.91
N VAL A 133 -26.27 10.48 9.80
CA VAL A 133 -26.80 9.91 8.56
C VAL A 133 -25.65 9.40 7.68
N VAL A 134 -25.74 8.13 7.29
CA VAL A 134 -24.85 7.54 6.29
C VAL A 134 -25.47 7.75 4.91
N TYR A 135 -24.74 8.45 4.05
CA TYR A 135 -25.08 8.63 2.65
C TYR A 135 -24.17 7.75 1.80
N THR A 136 -24.68 7.16 0.72
CA THR A 136 -23.89 6.39 -0.25
C THR A 136 -24.31 6.73 -1.68
N ARG A 137 -23.61 6.20 -2.68
CA ARG A 137 -24.05 6.20 -4.08
C ARG A 137 -24.42 4.78 -4.51
N GLN A 138 -25.56 4.64 -5.17
CA GLN A 138 -25.99 3.39 -5.78
C GLN A 138 -26.11 3.63 -7.29
N GLN A 139 -25.38 2.84 -8.08
CA GLN A 139 -25.32 3.03 -9.53
C GLN A 139 -24.89 4.48 -9.87
N ASP A 140 -25.72 5.26 -10.53
CA ASP A 140 -25.45 6.65 -10.90
C ASP A 140 -26.10 7.68 -9.96
N ALA A 141 -26.70 7.26 -8.84
CA ALA A 141 -27.46 8.15 -7.97
C ALA A 141 -26.91 8.23 -6.54
N ASN A 142 -26.72 9.45 -6.06
CA ASN A 142 -26.42 9.72 -4.66
C ASN A 142 -27.69 9.57 -3.80
N THR A 143 -27.54 9.05 -2.58
CA THR A 143 -28.60 9.05 -1.56
C THR A 143 -29.09 10.48 -1.34
N PRO A 144 -30.40 10.79 -1.43
CA PRO A 144 -30.88 12.16 -1.18
C PRO A 144 -30.54 12.65 0.23
N VAL A 145 -30.25 13.94 0.40
CA VAL A 145 -29.96 14.56 1.72
C VAL A 145 -31.07 14.34 2.77
N THR A 146 -32.29 14.06 2.33
CA THR A 146 -33.47 13.79 3.16
C THR A 146 -33.65 12.31 3.53
N SER A 147 -32.76 11.43 3.07
CA SER A 147 -32.81 9.98 3.28
C SER A 147 -31.48 9.46 3.83
N CYS A 148 -31.33 8.14 3.90
CA CYS A 148 -30.12 7.44 4.34
C CYS A 148 -29.88 6.18 3.48
N ALA A 149 -28.65 5.66 3.54
CA ALA A 149 -28.28 4.39 2.93
C ALA A 149 -29.10 3.23 3.51
N SER A 150 -29.26 2.15 2.73
CA SER A 150 -30.01 0.99 3.19
C SER A 150 -29.31 0.31 4.38
N PRO A 151 -30.03 -0.36 5.29
CA PRO A 151 -29.41 -1.13 6.37
C PRO A 151 -28.42 -2.19 5.86
N GLY A 152 -28.67 -2.76 4.68
CA GLY A 152 -27.76 -3.72 4.03
C GLY A 152 -26.43 -3.09 3.63
N ASP A 153 -26.47 -1.89 3.04
CA ASP A 153 -25.25 -1.16 2.67
C ASP A 153 -24.45 -0.75 3.91
N VAL A 154 -25.13 -0.21 4.93
CA VAL A 154 -24.49 0.18 6.20
C VAL A 154 -23.84 -1.03 6.88
N MET A 155 -24.53 -2.19 6.89
CA MET A 155 -23.95 -3.44 7.39
C MET A 155 -22.70 -3.85 6.61
N ALA A 156 -22.73 -3.77 5.28
CA ALA A 156 -21.57 -4.10 4.44
C ALA A 156 -20.38 -3.17 4.72
N MET A 157 -20.60 -1.88 4.91
CA MET A 157 -19.54 -0.92 5.29
C MET A 157 -18.88 -1.29 6.62
N TRP A 158 -19.68 -1.63 7.65
CA TRP A 158 -19.12 -2.06 8.93
C TRP A 158 -18.36 -3.37 8.81
N ARG A 159 -18.85 -4.33 8.00
CA ARG A 159 -18.11 -5.56 7.72
C ARG A 159 -16.76 -5.27 7.06
N GLU A 160 -16.74 -4.37 6.07
CA GLU A 160 -15.51 -3.92 5.41
C GLU A 160 -14.51 -3.31 6.40
N ARG A 161 -14.99 -2.40 7.26
CA ARG A 161 -14.16 -1.71 8.26
C ARG A 161 -13.55 -2.62 9.29
N PHE A 162 -14.30 -3.64 9.73
CA PHE A 162 -13.81 -4.64 10.67
C PHE A 162 -13.14 -5.84 9.99
N ASN A 163 -12.95 -5.78 8.66
CA ASN A 163 -12.37 -6.86 7.84
C ASN A 163 -13.14 -8.19 7.95
N LEU A 164 -14.44 -8.14 8.25
CA LEU A 164 -15.36 -9.28 8.40
C LEU A 164 -15.98 -9.74 7.06
N ASP A 165 -15.66 -9.04 5.98
CA ASP A 165 -15.95 -9.39 4.60
C ASP A 165 -14.80 -10.17 3.93
N LEU A 166 -13.63 -10.23 4.57
CA LEU A 166 -12.45 -10.95 4.05
C LEU A 166 -12.49 -12.44 4.40
N ALA A 167 -11.89 -13.25 3.53
CA ALA A 167 -11.58 -14.64 3.83
C ALA A 167 -10.49 -14.72 4.93
N PRO A 168 -10.39 -15.82 5.70
CA PRO A 168 -9.41 -15.93 6.78
C PRO A 168 -7.95 -15.69 6.34
N ALA A 169 -7.57 -16.17 5.15
CA ALA A 169 -6.23 -15.96 4.59
C ALA A 169 -5.91 -14.48 4.36
N ASP A 170 -6.87 -13.67 3.90
CA ASP A 170 -6.66 -12.24 3.69
C ASP A 170 -6.79 -11.44 5.00
N ARG A 171 -7.68 -11.88 5.90
CA ARG A 171 -7.92 -11.21 7.18
C ARG A 171 -6.69 -11.30 8.08
N ILE A 172 -6.05 -12.47 8.19
CA ILE A 172 -4.86 -12.63 9.05
C ILE A 172 -3.73 -11.67 8.65
N VAL A 173 -3.56 -11.40 7.35
CA VAL A 173 -2.57 -10.44 6.85
C VAL A 173 -2.79 -9.05 7.44
N ARG A 174 -4.05 -8.62 7.61
CA ARG A 174 -4.38 -7.34 8.23
C ARG A 174 -4.24 -7.37 9.75
N LEU A 175 -4.61 -8.49 10.38
CA LEU A 175 -4.48 -8.66 11.84
C LEU A 175 -3.02 -8.55 12.31
N LEU A 176 -2.04 -8.92 11.48
CA LEU A 176 -0.61 -8.76 11.80
C LEU A 176 -0.22 -7.31 12.13
N LEU A 177 -0.92 -6.31 11.57
CA LEU A 177 -0.67 -4.91 11.86
C LEU A 177 -1.24 -4.45 13.22
N ASP A 178 -2.14 -5.23 13.81
CA ASP A 178 -2.68 -4.99 15.15
C ASP A 178 -1.87 -5.77 16.20
N TYR A 179 -0.56 -5.51 16.21
CA TYR A 179 0.44 -6.28 16.95
C TYR A 179 0.18 -6.31 18.47
N ASP A 180 -0.37 -5.24 19.05
CA ASP A 180 -0.72 -5.13 20.48
C ASP A 180 -1.76 -6.18 20.91
N ASN A 181 -2.51 -6.74 19.95
CA ASN A 181 -3.52 -7.75 20.19
C ASN A 181 -3.05 -9.18 19.93
N TRP A 182 -1.76 -9.39 19.62
CA TRP A 182 -1.17 -10.72 19.54
C TRP A 182 -0.52 -11.11 20.85
N GLU A 183 -0.96 -12.22 21.43
CA GLU A 183 -0.40 -12.78 22.64
C GLU A 183 0.53 -13.94 22.29
N TYR A 184 1.82 -13.78 22.61
CA TYR A 184 2.86 -14.78 22.43
C TYR A 184 3.06 -15.59 23.71
N ASP A 185 3.23 -16.91 23.59
CA ASP A 185 3.58 -17.80 24.69
C ASP A 185 5.05 -17.69 25.15
N GLY A 186 5.85 -16.91 24.42
CA GLY A 186 7.29 -16.74 24.63
C GLY A 186 8.14 -17.92 24.13
N ILE A 187 7.54 -18.88 23.44
CA ILE A 187 8.15 -20.11 22.96
C ILE A 187 7.95 -20.22 21.44
N SER A 188 6.78 -20.63 20.96
CA SER A 188 6.49 -20.91 19.54
C SER A 188 5.12 -20.48 19.08
N GLU A 189 4.22 -20.09 19.97
CA GLU A 189 2.84 -19.90 19.61
C GLU A 189 2.41 -18.47 19.92
N ALA A 190 1.61 -17.92 19.03
CA ALA A 190 0.86 -16.72 19.29
C ALA A 190 -0.56 -16.87 18.82
N TYR A 191 -1.48 -16.20 19.49
CA TYR A 191 -2.87 -16.08 19.05
C TYR A 191 -3.33 -14.63 19.10
N TYR A 192 -4.31 -14.33 18.26
CA TYR A 192 -4.90 -12.99 18.22
C TYR A 192 -6.01 -12.88 19.28
N ARG A 193 -5.79 -12.07 20.32
CA ARG A 193 -6.61 -11.96 21.53
C ARG A 193 -8.09 -11.69 21.27
N LEU A 194 -8.41 -10.89 20.25
CA LEU A 194 -9.80 -10.51 19.91
C LEU A 194 -10.52 -11.58 19.06
N ASP A 195 -9.78 -12.50 18.45
CA ASP A 195 -10.31 -13.62 17.66
C ASP A 195 -9.33 -14.81 17.74
N PRO A 196 -9.30 -15.56 18.87
CA PRO A 196 -8.26 -16.56 19.17
C PRO A 196 -8.21 -17.76 18.22
N ASP A 197 -9.14 -17.85 17.27
CA ASP A 197 -9.09 -18.82 16.18
C ASP A 197 -7.90 -18.54 15.24
N TYR A 198 -7.44 -17.30 15.15
CA TYR A 198 -6.23 -16.93 14.41
C TYR A 198 -4.99 -17.13 15.27
N ALA A 199 -4.01 -17.84 14.71
CA ALA A 199 -2.77 -18.15 15.41
C ALA A 199 -1.55 -18.11 14.48
N ILE A 200 -0.39 -17.87 15.07
CA ILE A 200 0.93 -18.00 14.46
C ILE A 200 1.66 -19.12 15.20
N HIS A 201 2.23 -20.05 14.46
CA HIS A 201 3.14 -21.05 15.00
C HIS A 201 4.53 -20.88 14.39
N ILE A 202 5.55 -20.74 15.23
CA ILE A 202 6.93 -20.54 14.85
C ILE A 202 7.61 -21.91 14.77
N GLY A 203 7.98 -22.30 13.56
CA GLY A 203 8.73 -23.52 13.32
C GLY A 203 10.16 -23.42 13.84
N TYR A 204 10.70 -24.53 14.34
CA TYR A 204 12.08 -24.62 14.82
C TYR A 204 13.00 -25.44 13.92
N THR A 205 12.44 -26.13 12.94
CA THR A 205 13.24 -26.91 12.00
C THR A 205 13.88 -25.97 11.01
N GLU A 206 15.21 -26.00 10.95
CA GLU A 206 15.96 -25.28 9.95
C GLU A 206 15.53 -25.74 8.55
N LYS A 207 15.21 -24.79 7.68
CA LYS A 207 14.77 -25.04 6.31
C LYS A 207 15.84 -24.63 5.33
N ASP A 208 16.08 -25.46 4.33
CA ASP A 208 16.70 -24.99 3.11
C ASP A 208 15.65 -24.19 2.34
N ILE A 209 15.79 -22.87 2.34
CA ILE A 209 14.88 -21.97 1.63
C ILE A 209 15.24 -21.84 0.13
N GLY A 210 16.31 -22.50 -0.32
CA GLY A 210 16.77 -22.49 -1.70
C GLY A 210 17.37 -21.15 -2.13
N GLY A 211 18.35 -21.20 -3.04
CA GLY A 211 19.07 -20.03 -3.51
C GLY A 211 20.15 -19.55 -2.53
N GLN A 212 21.31 -19.16 -3.07
CA GLN A 212 22.33 -18.48 -2.28
C GLN A 212 22.33 -17.00 -2.70
N HIS A 213 21.94 -16.13 -1.78
CA HIS A 213 21.97 -14.69 -1.99
C HIS A 213 23.21 -14.11 -1.32
N TRP A 214 23.70 -12.95 -1.79
CA TRP A 214 24.87 -12.31 -1.18
C TRP A 214 24.68 -12.07 0.33
N TRP A 215 23.45 -11.78 0.76
CA TRP A 215 23.16 -11.54 2.17
C TRP A 215 23.10 -12.85 2.97
N SER A 216 22.81 -14.01 2.36
CA SER A 216 22.87 -15.29 3.06
C SER A 216 24.30 -15.79 3.30
N THR A 217 25.31 -15.18 2.66
CA THR A 217 26.71 -15.63 2.71
C THR A 217 27.67 -14.61 3.34
N ILE A 218 27.14 -13.58 4.01
CA ILE A 218 27.96 -12.55 4.68
C ILE A 218 28.93 -13.23 5.66
N SER A 219 30.22 -12.87 5.57
CA SER A 219 31.28 -13.49 6.39
C SER A 219 31.17 -13.19 7.90
N ILE A 220 30.29 -12.26 8.28
CA ILE A 220 30.03 -11.83 9.66
C ILE A 220 29.16 -12.87 10.39
N GLU A 221 28.03 -13.24 9.78
CA GLU A 221 27.07 -14.19 10.34
C GLU A 221 26.27 -14.84 9.22
N GLN A 222 26.14 -16.17 9.28
CA GLN A 222 25.23 -16.93 8.42
C GLN A 222 23.83 -16.93 9.06
N PRO A 223 22.77 -16.55 8.34
CA PRO A 223 21.43 -16.58 8.88
C PRO A 223 20.93 -18.03 9.02
N CYS A 224 20.03 -18.25 9.97
CA CYS A 224 19.22 -19.47 10.01
C CYS A 224 17.84 -19.19 9.41
N HIS A 225 17.20 -20.26 8.94
CA HIS A 225 15.92 -20.17 8.26
C HIS A 225 14.89 -21.11 8.88
N TYR A 226 13.68 -20.61 9.09
CA TYR A 226 12.55 -21.41 9.57
C TYR A 226 11.24 -20.82 9.03
N GLU A 227 10.09 -21.33 9.45
CA GLU A 227 8.79 -20.87 8.96
C GLU A 227 7.94 -20.30 10.08
N TYR A 228 7.24 -19.21 9.81
CA TYR A 228 6.02 -18.85 10.54
C TYR A 228 4.83 -19.50 9.83
N ILE A 229 4.03 -20.26 10.57
CA ILE A 229 2.85 -20.95 10.07
C ILE A 229 1.63 -20.19 10.56
N LEU A 230 0.96 -19.49 9.63
CA LEU A 230 -0.26 -18.76 9.90
C LEU A 230 -1.44 -19.73 9.89
N LYS A 231 -2.30 -19.68 10.91
CA LYS A 231 -3.40 -20.62 11.09
C LYS A 231 -4.72 -19.93 11.39
N TYR A 232 -5.82 -20.59 11.00
CA TYR A 232 -7.17 -20.27 11.45
C TYR A 232 -7.93 -21.55 11.81
N ARG A 233 -8.42 -21.65 13.05
CA ARG A 233 -9.07 -22.86 13.60
C ARG A 233 -8.22 -24.13 13.41
N GLY A 234 -6.90 -23.98 13.58
CA GLY A 234 -5.92 -25.05 13.39
C GLY A 234 -5.58 -25.39 11.93
N LEU A 235 -6.32 -24.87 10.94
CA LEU A 235 -5.99 -25.02 9.52
C LEU A 235 -4.81 -24.11 9.17
N VAL A 236 -3.84 -24.63 8.43
CA VAL A 236 -2.73 -23.82 7.89
C VAL A 236 -3.28 -22.94 6.77
N LEU A 237 -3.17 -21.63 6.95
CA LEU A 237 -3.48 -20.64 5.94
C LEU A 237 -2.27 -20.42 5.03
N GLU A 238 -1.11 -20.14 5.62
CA GLU A 238 0.12 -19.84 4.89
C GLU A 238 1.36 -20.29 5.69
N ARG A 239 2.46 -20.55 4.98
CA ARG A 239 3.79 -20.77 5.56
C ARG A 239 4.73 -19.69 5.02
N VAL A 240 5.26 -18.85 5.90
CA VAL A 240 6.14 -17.76 5.52
C VAL A 240 7.56 -18.09 5.95
N PRO A 241 8.52 -18.20 5.01
CA PRO A 241 9.93 -18.36 5.34
C PRO A 241 10.44 -17.13 6.10
N ILE A 242 11.19 -17.38 7.17
CA ILE A 242 11.81 -16.36 8.02
C ILE A 242 13.32 -16.50 7.91
N VAL A 243 14.00 -15.36 7.80
CA VAL A 243 15.45 -15.24 7.89
C VAL A 243 15.78 -14.64 9.26
N HIS A 244 16.70 -15.25 9.98
CA HIS A 244 17.12 -14.77 11.31
C HIS A 244 18.63 -14.84 11.48
N TYR A 245 19.24 -13.65 11.57
CA TYR A 245 20.60 -13.46 12.07
C TYR A 245 20.52 -13.37 13.60
N ARG A 246 20.82 -14.47 14.29
CA ARG A 246 20.63 -14.64 15.73
C ARG A 246 21.54 -13.73 16.55
N ASN A 247 22.80 -13.64 16.18
CA ASN A 247 23.77 -12.77 16.87
C ASN A 247 23.48 -11.31 16.56
N GLU A 248 22.99 -11.02 15.35
CA GLU A 248 22.52 -9.68 15.00
C GLU A 248 21.20 -9.28 15.68
N GLY A 249 20.40 -10.26 16.10
CA GLY A 249 19.04 -10.01 16.57
C GLY A 249 18.18 -9.38 15.48
N LEU A 250 18.44 -9.76 14.22
CA LEU A 250 17.71 -9.29 13.05
C LEU A 250 16.89 -10.43 12.46
N GLN A 251 15.58 -10.33 12.58
CA GLN A 251 14.60 -11.29 12.07
C GLN A 251 13.63 -10.60 11.11
N PHE A 252 13.35 -11.26 9.99
CA PHE A 252 12.41 -10.76 8.98
C PHE A 252 11.85 -11.89 8.11
N PRO A 253 10.65 -11.74 7.53
CA PRO A 253 10.17 -12.67 6.52
C PRO A 253 11.02 -12.54 5.26
N PHE A 254 11.22 -13.64 4.54
CA PHE A 254 11.96 -13.63 3.29
C PHE A 254 11.36 -12.58 2.34
N PRO A 255 12.16 -11.63 1.83
CA PRO A 255 11.66 -10.55 0.97
C PRO A 255 11.19 -11.09 -0.37
N GLU A 256 10.25 -10.39 -0.99
CA GLU A 256 9.93 -10.65 -2.40
C GLU A 256 11.14 -10.27 -3.28
N MET A 257 11.25 -10.88 -4.47
CA MET A 257 12.40 -10.73 -5.34
C MET A 257 11.99 -10.65 -6.81
N ASP A 258 12.49 -9.63 -7.51
CA ASP A 258 12.37 -9.49 -8.97
C ASP A 258 13.77 -9.48 -9.59
N THR A 259 14.03 -10.36 -10.56
CA THR A 259 15.31 -10.43 -11.27
C THR A 259 15.28 -9.57 -12.54
N LEU A 260 16.01 -8.45 -12.53
CA LEU A 260 16.04 -7.51 -13.66
C LEU A 260 16.93 -8.03 -14.80
N ALA A 261 18.01 -8.74 -14.49
CA ALA A 261 18.94 -9.36 -15.43
C ALA A 261 19.64 -10.56 -14.79
N TYR A 262 20.07 -11.52 -15.61
CA TYR A 262 20.79 -12.71 -15.14
C TYR A 262 21.71 -13.26 -16.24
N PRO A 263 22.68 -14.12 -15.91
CA PRO A 263 23.61 -14.67 -16.89
C PRO A 263 22.89 -15.46 -18.00
N GLY A 264 23.11 -15.04 -19.25
CA GLY A 264 22.52 -15.67 -20.43
C GLY A 264 21.10 -15.21 -20.79
N LYS A 265 20.58 -14.16 -20.14
CA LYS A 265 19.33 -13.51 -20.54
C LYS A 265 19.46 -12.93 -21.97
N ARG A 266 18.45 -13.14 -22.81
CA ARG A 266 18.43 -12.75 -24.24
C ARG A 266 17.56 -11.51 -24.50
N ASP A 267 17.76 -10.46 -23.74
CA ASP A 267 17.00 -9.20 -23.82
C ASP A 267 17.88 -7.97 -24.14
N GLY A 268 19.15 -8.20 -24.53
CA GLY A 268 20.08 -7.15 -24.95
C GLY A 268 21.04 -6.65 -23.87
N PHE A 269 20.83 -7.03 -22.60
CA PHE A 269 21.77 -6.75 -21.51
C PHE A 269 22.47 -8.04 -21.06
N VAL A 270 23.75 -8.16 -21.39
CA VAL A 270 24.57 -9.33 -21.00
C VAL A 270 25.27 -9.03 -19.69
N THR A 271 24.99 -9.83 -18.68
CA THR A 271 25.63 -9.77 -17.37
C THR A 271 26.16 -11.15 -16.96
N ASP A 272 27.17 -11.19 -16.10
CA ASP A 272 27.68 -12.42 -15.46
C ASP A 272 27.28 -12.52 -13.97
N TYR A 273 26.39 -11.63 -13.50
CA TYR A 273 25.80 -11.62 -12.15
C TYR A 273 24.26 -11.59 -12.20
N TYR A 274 23.60 -11.85 -11.07
CA TYR A 274 22.14 -11.72 -10.93
C TYR A 274 21.77 -10.31 -10.45
N ALA A 275 21.02 -9.56 -11.26
CA ALA A 275 20.50 -8.25 -10.90
C ALA A 275 19.17 -8.40 -10.16
N ASP A 276 19.21 -9.03 -8.99
CA ASP A 276 18.05 -9.27 -8.13
C ASP A 276 17.74 -8.04 -7.26
N VAL A 277 16.48 -7.64 -7.25
CA VAL A 277 15.97 -6.60 -6.34
C VAL A 277 15.09 -7.26 -5.30
N PHE A 278 15.49 -7.14 -4.03
CA PHE A 278 14.73 -7.64 -2.88
C PHE A 278 13.88 -6.52 -2.28
N TYR A 279 12.60 -6.81 -2.01
CA TYR A 279 11.65 -5.78 -1.61
C TYR A 279 10.49 -6.29 -0.76
N PHE A 280 9.77 -5.33 -0.20
CA PHE A 280 8.46 -5.50 0.42
C PHE A 280 7.46 -4.50 -0.18
N VAL A 281 6.24 -4.95 -0.47
CA VAL A 281 5.15 -4.06 -0.89
C VAL A 281 4.19 -3.84 0.28
N LYS A 282 3.85 -2.59 0.61
CA LYS A 282 2.96 -2.30 1.73
C LYS A 282 1.63 -3.04 1.63
N ASN A 283 1.10 -3.45 2.77
CA ASN A 283 -0.15 -4.21 2.91
C ASN A 283 -0.13 -5.63 2.32
N THR A 284 1.01 -6.13 1.83
CA THR A 284 1.17 -7.56 1.51
C THR A 284 1.55 -8.35 2.75
N LEU A 285 1.42 -9.68 2.67
CA LEU A 285 1.77 -10.57 3.78
C LEU A 285 3.23 -10.40 4.25
N PRO A 286 4.25 -10.44 3.37
CA PRO A 286 5.63 -10.21 3.80
C PRO A 286 5.83 -8.88 4.52
N TYR A 287 5.25 -7.79 4.02
CA TYR A 287 5.40 -6.47 4.65
C TYR A 287 4.70 -6.37 6.01
N ASN A 288 3.47 -6.87 6.11
CA ASN A 288 2.71 -6.80 7.36
C ASN A 288 3.34 -7.71 8.42
N LEU A 289 3.88 -8.87 8.03
CA LEU A 289 4.63 -9.73 8.94
C LEU A 289 5.97 -9.11 9.35
N LEU A 290 6.67 -8.43 8.44
CA LEU A 290 7.86 -7.65 8.79
C LEU A 290 7.53 -6.58 9.84
N SER A 291 6.44 -5.83 9.61
CA SER A 291 5.96 -4.80 10.55
C SER A 291 5.67 -5.40 11.92
N HIS A 292 4.95 -6.53 11.93
CA HIS A 292 4.62 -7.27 13.14
C HIS A 292 5.86 -7.71 13.93
N ILE A 293 6.83 -8.34 13.27
CA ILE A 293 8.07 -8.80 13.90
C ILE A 293 8.86 -7.61 14.48
N ARG A 294 8.93 -6.49 13.76
CA ARG A 294 9.65 -5.30 14.23
C ARG A 294 9.03 -4.70 15.48
N GLU A 295 7.71 -4.58 15.53
CA GLU A 295 7.03 -4.01 16.69
C GLU A 295 7.19 -4.89 17.95
N LEU A 296 7.26 -6.22 17.81
CA LEU A 296 7.58 -7.12 18.93
C LEU A 296 8.96 -6.88 19.56
N HIS A 297 9.92 -6.42 18.75
CA HIS A 297 11.29 -6.15 19.18
C HIS A 297 11.54 -4.68 19.51
N SER A 298 10.52 -3.84 19.43
CA SER A 298 10.59 -2.42 19.76
C SER A 298 10.28 -2.15 21.23
N LEU A 299 10.97 -1.14 21.79
CA LEU A 299 10.68 -0.67 23.14
C LEU A 299 9.29 -0.02 23.18
N PRO A 300 8.49 -0.25 24.25
CA PRO A 300 7.17 0.37 24.39
C PRO A 300 7.22 1.88 24.20
N GLY A 301 6.37 2.41 23.31
CA GLY A 301 6.24 3.85 23.06
C GLY A 301 7.18 4.44 22.00
N ARG A 302 8.03 3.64 21.34
CA ARG A 302 8.72 4.06 20.11
C ARG A 302 7.96 3.54 18.90
N ASN A 303 7.30 4.44 18.17
CA ASN A 303 6.71 4.12 16.88
C ASN A 303 7.85 3.78 15.91
N SER A 304 8.05 2.49 15.62
CA SER A 304 9.29 1.97 15.02
C SER A 304 9.10 1.63 13.54
N GLY A 305 8.34 2.47 12.84
CA GLY A 305 8.00 2.28 11.43
C GLY A 305 9.17 1.75 10.62
N ILE A 306 8.90 0.85 9.68
CA ILE A 306 9.95 0.17 8.90
C ILE A 306 10.86 1.20 8.22
N THR A 307 12.11 1.26 8.66
CA THR A 307 13.17 2.07 8.05
C THR A 307 14.10 1.18 7.25
N MET A 308 14.58 1.69 6.11
CA MET A 308 15.59 1.05 5.28
C MET A 308 16.90 1.85 5.25
N PRO A 309 18.09 1.21 5.20
CA PRO A 309 18.31 -0.23 5.09
C PRO A 309 17.83 -0.98 6.34
N LEU A 310 17.37 -2.21 6.14
CA LEU A 310 16.85 -3.04 7.22
C LEU A 310 18.01 -3.41 8.15
N THR A 311 17.81 -3.09 9.42
CA THR A 311 18.80 -3.22 10.50
C THR A 311 18.13 -3.73 11.78
N THR A 312 18.94 -4.26 12.69
CA THR A 312 18.52 -4.61 14.05
C THR A 312 18.07 -3.37 14.84
N GLN A 313 17.08 -3.54 15.72
CA GLN A 313 16.54 -2.47 16.58
C GLN A 313 17.05 -2.54 18.02
N THR A 314 17.79 -3.60 18.36
CA THR A 314 18.15 -3.93 19.75
C THR A 314 19.55 -3.48 20.14
N LYS A 315 20.42 -3.24 19.13
CA LYS A 315 21.83 -2.85 19.31
C LYS A 315 22.33 -2.06 18.09
N PRO A 316 23.53 -1.44 18.14
CA PRO A 316 24.14 -0.88 16.94
C PRO A 316 24.30 -1.94 15.84
N PRO A 317 23.86 -1.66 14.59
CA PRO A 317 23.86 -2.65 13.53
C PRO A 317 25.27 -2.89 12.97
N ILE A 318 25.54 -4.15 12.62
CA ILE A 318 26.69 -4.57 11.82
C ILE A 318 26.27 -5.21 10.49
N ILE A 319 24.99 -5.57 10.35
CA ILE A 319 24.38 -5.99 9.10
C ILE A 319 23.37 -4.94 8.67
N GLU A 320 23.51 -4.47 7.43
CA GLU A 320 22.60 -3.53 6.77
C GLU A 320 22.10 -4.14 5.46
N LEU A 321 20.79 -4.28 5.33
CA LEU A 321 20.17 -4.89 4.15
C LEU A 321 19.40 -3.82 3.35
N PRO A 322 19.89 -3.42 2.17
CA PRO A 322 19.30 -2.34 1.37
C PRO A 322 18.06 -2.80 0.58
N PHE A 323 17.12 -3.48 1.26
CA PHE A 323 15.86 -3.90 0.66
C PHE A 323 14.97 -2.69 0.36
N MET A 324 14.15 -2.81 -0.69
CA MET A 324 13.21 -1.76 -1.08
C MET A 324 11.88 -1.91 -0.35
N VAL A 325 11.19 -0.79 -0.12
CA VAL A 325 9.78 -0.78 0.30
C VAL A 325 8.99 0.02 -0.72
N PHE A 326 7.94 -0.57 -1.27
CA PHE A 326 7.03 0.08 -2.21
C PHE A 326 5.66 0.28 -1.59
N GLU A 327 5.00 1.41 -1.85
CA GLU A 327 3.65 1.70 -1.36
C GLU A 327 2.60 0.75 -1.96
N ASN A 328 2.79 0.34 -3.21
CA ASN A 328 1.90 -0.55 -3.94
C ASN A 328 2.60 -1.20 -5.15
N ALA A 329 1.92 -2.15 -5.79
CA ALA A 329 2.45 -2.86 -6.96
C ALA A 329 2.71 -1.96 -8.18
N GLY A 330 1.94 -0.88 -8.36
CA GLY A 330 2.12 0.05 -9.47
C GLY A 330 3.40 0.88 -9.33
N GLU A 331 3.65 1.43 -8.13
CA GLU A 331 4.93 2.12 -7.83
C GLU A 331 6.12 1.18 -8.00
N LYS A 332 6.00 -0.07 -7.53
CA LYS A 332 7.04 -1.10 -7.73
C LYS A 332 7.35 -1.25 -9.22
N GLU A 333 6.32 -1.49 -10.05
CA GLU A 333 6.51 -1.73 -11.48
C GLU A 333 7.17 -0.53 -12.19
N GLU A 334 6.73 0.69 -11.88
CA GLU A 334 7.29 1.93 -12.43
C GLU A 334 8.77 2.08 -12.07
N LYS A 335 9.11 1.96 -10.77
CA LYS A 335 10.48 2.12 -10.29
C LYS A 335 11.42 1.03 -10.80
N LEU A 336 10.97 -0.22 -10.86
CA LEU A 336 11.79 -1.31 -11.38
C LEU A 336 12.04 -1.17 -12.88
N LYS A 337 11.06 -0.72 -13.67
CA LYS A 337 11.28 -0.38 -15.09
C LYS A 337 12.30 0.75 -15.26
N PHE A 338 12.23 1.77 -14.41
CA PHE A 338 13.22 2.84 -14.40
C PHE A 338 14.63 2.30 -14.14
N ILE A 339 14.84 1.53 -13.07
CA ILE A 339 16.14 0.91 -12.78
C ILE A 339 16.60 -0.01 -13.91
N GLN A 340 15.69 -0.81 -14.47
CA GLN A 340 16.01 -1.68 -15.60
C GLN A 340 16.57 -0.89 -16.80
N SER A 341 16.07 0.33 -17.04
CA SER A 341 16.57 1.20 -18.11
C SER A 341 17.96 1.77 -17.85
N GLN A 342 18.38 1.83 -16.59
CA GLN A 342 19.68 2.37 -16.15
C GLN A 342 20.71 1.26 -15.86
N LEU A 343 20.40 -0.02 -16.15
CA LEU A 343 21.30 -1.14 -15.86
C LEU A 343 22.69 -1.00 -16.49
N ALA A 344 22.79 -0.34 -17.65
CA ALA A 344 24.06 -0.07 -18.33
C ALA A 344 24.99 0.86 -17.53
N ASP A 345 24.46 1.63 -16.59
CA ASP A 345 25.22 2.58 -15.77
C ASP A 345 25.77 1.94 -14.49
N PHE A 346 25.34 0.72 -14.15
CA PHE A 346 25.89 -0.01 -13.01
C PHE A 346 27.30 -0.55 -13.33
N CYS A 347 28.30 0.00 -12.65
CA CYS A 347 29.68 -0.45 -12.71
C CYS A 347 30.11 -0.92 -11.31
N PRO A 348 30.34 -2.22 -11.09
CA PRO A 348 30.85 -2.70 -9.81
C PRO A 348 32.30 -2.29 -9.57
N ASP A 349 32.58 -1.81 -8.36
CA ASP A 349 33.91 -1.39 -7.91
C ASP A 349 34.78 -2.59 -7.51
N GLY A 350 36.08 -2.48 -7.76
CA GLY A 350 37.08 -3.44 -7.27
C GLY A 350 37.11 -4.78 -8.02
N MET A 351 36.54 -4.85 -9.23
CA MET A 351 36.50 -6.08 -10.02
C MET A 351 37.85 -6.37 -10.70
N PRO A 352 38.42 -7.59 -10.56
CA PRO A 352 39.66 -7.94 -11.26
C PRO A 352 39.43 -8.06 -12.77
N ASP A 353 40.33 -7.49 -13.57
CA ASP A 353 40.24 -7.46 -15.05
C ASP A 353 40.11 -8.85 -15.72
N THR A 354 40.52 -9.93 -15.04
CA THR A 354 40.56 -11.29 -15.58
C THR A 354 39.59 -12.26 -14.90
N ALA A 355 38.81 -11.84 -13.90
CA ALA A 355 37.96 -12.73 -13.13
C ALA A 355 36.58 -12.89 -13.79
N SER A 356 36.13 -14.14 -13.96
CA SER A 356 34.76 -14.43 -14.42
C SER A 356 33.89 -14.79 -13.23
N MET A 357 32.81 -14.02 -13.04
CA MET A 357 31.79 -14.27 -12.01
C MET A 357 31.04 -15.60 -12.23
N LYS A 358 31.17 -16.23 -13.41
CA LYS A 358 30.67 -17.59 -13.67
C LYS A 358 31.45 -18.66 -12.92
N THR A 359 32.74 -18.42 -12.68
CA THR A 359 33.67 -19.38 -12.06
C THR A 359 34.06 -19.00 -10.63
N ASP A 360 33.69 -17.79 -10.19
CA ASP A 360 33.99 -17.25 -8.86
C ASP A 360 32.68 -16.80 -8.16
N PRO A 361 32.07 -17.66 -7.33
CA PRO A 361 30.83 -17.35 -6.62
C PRO A 361 30.98 -16.22 -5.59
N GLU A 362 32.14 -16.07 -4.95
CA GLU A 362 32.38 -15.02 -3.96
C GLU A 362 32.41 -13.65 -4.64
N LEU A 363 33.12 -13.56 -5.77
CA LEU A 363 33.13 -12.36 -6.60
C LEU A 363 31.72 -12.02 -7.09
N ARG A 364 30.95 -13.01 -7.55
CA ARG A 364 29.57 -12.81 -7.99
C ARG A 364 28.70 -12.24 -6.87
N MET A 365 28.78 -12.80 -5.66
CA MET A 365 28.02 -12.34 -4.50
C MET A 365 28.39 -10.90 -4.10
N GLU A 366 29.67 -10.52 -4.19
CA GLU A 366 30.08 -9.14 -3.93
C GLU A 366 29.50 -8.17 -4.96
N VAL A 367 29.42 -8.55 -6.23
CA VAL A 367 28.76 -7.74 -7.28
C VAL A 367 27.27 -7.60 -7.02
N GLU A 368 26.59 -8.70 -6.68
CA GLU A 368 25.17 -8.72 -6.33
C GLU A 368 24.87 -7.83 -5.10
N ARG A 369 25.79 -7.80 -4.13
CA ARG A 369 25.74 -6.89 -2.98
C ARG A 369 25.85 -5.43 -3.41
N GLN A 370 26.86 -5.09 -4.21
CA GLN A 370 27.05 -3.73 -4.73
C GLN A 370 25.85 -3.28 -5.58
N PHE A 371 25.28 -4.20 -6.37
CA PHE A 371 24.08 -3.95 -7.16
C PHE A 371 22.89 -3.58 -6.26
N SER A 372 22.65 -4.34 -5.19
CA SER A 372 21.55 -4.06 -4.24
C SER A 372 21.68 -2.66 -3.63
N TRP A 373 22.89 -2.24 -3.27
CA TRP A 373 23.16 -0.88 -2.77
C TRP A 373 23.03 0.19 -3.85
N TRP A 374 23.45 -0.09 -5.08
CA TRP A 374 23.29 0.82 -6.21
C TRP A 374 21.80 1.09 -6.47
N VAL A 375 20.96 0.06 -6.55
CA VAL A 375 19.50 0.21 -6.70
C VAL A 375 18.92 1.03 -5.56
N PHE A 376 19.27 0.71 -4.32
CA PHE A 376 18.78 1.40 -3.13
C PHE A 376 19.09 2.89 -3.13
N ASN A 377 20.28 3.28 -3.59
CA ASN A 377 20.68 4.68 -3.67
C ASN A 377 20.02 5.43 -4.84
N HIS A 378 19.67 4.75 -5.93
CA HIS A 378 19.02 5.34 -7.10
C HIS A 378 17.51 5.54 -6.93
N MET A 379 16.88 4.83 -5.98
CA MET A 379 15.44 4.88 -5.74
C MET A 379 15.02 5.74 -4.52
N ARG A 380 15.97 6.40 -3.85
CA ARG A 380 15.75 7.23 -2.65
C ARG A 380 15.19 8.61 -2.94
#